data_AF-A0A382LSQ9-F1
#
_entry.id   AF-A0A382LSQ9-F1
#
_cell.length_a   1.000
_cell.length_b   1.000
_cell.length_c   1.000
_cell.angle_alpha   90.00
_cell.angle_beta   90.00
_cell.angle_gamma   90.00
#
_symmetry.space_group_name_H-M   'P 1'
#
loop_
_entity.id
_entity.type
_entity.pdbx_description
1 polymer ?
#
loop_
_entity_poly.entity_id
_entity_poly.type
_entity_poly.pdbx_seq_one_letter_code
_entity_poly.pdbx_strand_id
1 'polypeptide(L)'
;ADPTGEELSLLESCFDDFTPQTEQAAPPTTVKHGAPPTTSAPAVPCVERPLTALPIPRESLAATVPLGHINVPEHTIPTDHVYLVLPGYSEGASPTVALSSPGDLTLYRVTRTRYDVVGNTESYSDWGLVFSVCDGRDLRFGHVSTVSNQIVEATTSAKERCNSYGYDARLFEYCSFELYDAWERLDVRVSFEEGDTIGTLGGLTTPNTQLDLWAYDYNLGPMAFINMDRQPSDAQHAVCGFDWFVEDIRLLVYSMLQELDGRVADAQIGCGKIAQDVPGTAKGIWYTVQEVQGEWMDNLALVDDNTRSDHQLIAVASTLTDASDWIFKKESSGRINLDFAKVEAGSGIYCYHGFTSDSRTNRPASAVNRLLIDVSSSEVLTIELQSGSCTGNDSFS
;
A
#
# COMPACT_ATOMS: atom_id res chain seq x y z
N ALA A 1 7.58 0.32 16.28
CA ALA A 1 9.02 -0.05 16.23
C ALA A 1 9.09 -1.51 15.82
N ASP A 2 9.80 -1.81 14.74
CA ASP A 2 9.82 -3.15 14.15
C ASP A 2 10.27 -4.20 15.19
N PRO A 3 9.64 -5.39 15.23
CA PRO A 3 10.13 -6.48 16.07
C PRO A 3 11.54 -6.87 15.64
N THR A 4 12.37 -7.19 16.62
CA THR A 4 13.70 -7.74 16.41
C THR A 4 13.62 -9.19 15.91
N GLY A 5 14.69 -9.67 15.26
CA GLY A 5 14.78 -11.08 14.87
C GLY A 5 14.71 -12.06 16.05
N GLU A 6 15.10 -11.62 17.25
CA GLU A 6 14.97 -12.41 18.48
C GLU A 6 13.49 -12.55 18.89
N GLU A 7 12.72 -11.46 18.85
CA GLU A 7 11.27 -11.48 19.14
C GLU A 7 10.50 -12.38 18.17
N LEU A 8 10.84 -12.36 16.87
CA LEU A 8 10.21 -13.22 15.85
C LEU A 8 10.55 -14.71 16.06
N SER A 9 11.76 -15.02 16.53
CA SER A 9 12.20 -16.41 16.75
C SER A 9 11.51 -17.11 17.93
N LEU A 10 10.94 -16.35 18.87
CA LEU A 10 10.25 -16.89 20.04
C LEU A 10 8.86 -17.46 19.71
N LEU A 11 8.27 -17.04 18.58
CA LEU A 11 6.94 -17.44 18.13
C LEU A 11 6.86 -18.91 17.74
N GLU A 12 7.94 -19.53 17.22
CA GLU A 12 7.96 -20.96 16.85
C GLU A 12 7.70 -21.89 18.03
N SER A 13 7.88 -21.42 19.27
CA SER A 13 7.73 -22.22 20.50
C SER A 13 6.40 -22.04 21.23
N CYS A 14 5.55 -21.09 20.82
CA CYS A 14 4.35 -20.67 21.58
C CYS A 14 3.01 -21.08 20.95
N PHE A 15 3.00 -21.75 19.80
CA PHE A 15 1.74 -22.02 19.06
C PHE A 15 1.05 -23.36 19.34
N ASP A 16 1.53 -24.16 20.29
CA ASP A 16 0.91 -25.47 20.60
C ASP A 16 -0.29 -25.41 21.58
N ASP A 17 -0.57 -24.29 22.24
CA ASP A 17 -1.66 -24.21 23.23
C ASP A 17 -2.58 -23.00 22.99
N PHE A 18 -3.47 -23.10 22.01
CA PHE A 18 -4.70 -22.30 21.97
C PHE A 18 -5.91 -23.23 22.07
N THR A 19 -6.44 -23.38 23.28
CA THR A 19 -7.76 -23.95 23.53
C THR A 19 -8.78 -22.79 23.63
N PRO A 20 -9.87 -22.77 22.84
CA PRO A 20 -10.88 -21.73 22.95
C PRO A 20 -11.62 -21.84 24.28
N GLN A 21 -11.64 -20.78 25.09
CA GLN A 21 -12.57 -20.69 26.24
C GLN A 21 -13.95 -20.21 25.77
N THR A 22 -14.97 -20.90 26.25
CA THR A 22 -16.38 -20.75 25.89
C THR A 22 -17.07 -19.68 26.72
N GLU A 23 -17.78 -18.80 26.01
CA GLU A 23 -19.07 -18.13 26.30
C GLU A 23 -19.60 -18.03 27.75
N GLN A 24 -19.87 -16.80 28.18
CA GLN A 24 -20.91 -16.52 29.18
C GLN A 24 -21.73 -15.27 28.80
N ALA A 25 -23.02 -15.48 28.50
CA ALA A 25 -23.96 -14.44 28.10
C ALA A 25 -24.42 -13.53 29.24
N ALA A 26 -24.74 -12.27 28.92
CA ALA A 26 -25.40 -11.30 29.79
C ALA A 26 -26.74 -10.80 29.17
N PRO A 27 -27.75 -10.41 29.99
CA PRO A 27 -29.16 -10.31 29.59
C PRO A 27 -29.57 -8.96 28.95
N PRO A 28 -30.75 -8.88 28.32
CA PRO A 28 -31.14 -7.74 27.47
C PRO A 28 -31.63 -6.55 28.29
N THR A 29 -31.32 -5.33 27.85
CA THR A 29 -31.94 -4.11 28.42
C THR A 29 -32.54 -3.23 27.33
N THR A 30 -33.76 -2.78 27.60
CA THR A 30 -34.71 -2.11 26.72
C THR A 30 -34.40 -0.62 26.56
N VAL A 31 -34.55 -0.12 25.33
CA VAL A 31 -34.33 1.29 24.95
C VAL A 31 -35.46 2.21 25.46
N LYS A 32 -35.10 3.38 25.98
CA LYS A 32 -35.98 4.56 26.07
C LYS A 32 -35.32 5.74 25.35
N HIS A 33 -35.94 6.21 24.28
CA HIS A 33 -35.52 7.39 23.52
C HIS A 33 -35.80 8.68 24.30
N GLY A 34 -34.76 9.48 24.49
CA GLY A 34 -34.81 10.90 24.87
C GLY A 34 -34.19 11.76 23.77
N ALA A 35 -34.60 13.03 23.69
CA ALA A 35 -34.21 14.00 22.66
C ALA A 35 -32.67 14.20 22.54
N PRO A 36 -32.17 14.61 21.35
CA PRO A 36 -30.75 14.56 21.04
C PRO A 36 -29.96 15.67 21.76
N PRO A 37 -28.85 15.35 22.45
CA PRO A 37 -27.94 16.36 22.96
C PRO A 37 -26.94 16.79 21.88
N THR A 38 -26.85 18.09 21.67
CA THR A 38 -25.79 18.76 20.92
C THR A 38 -24.50 18.69 21.76
N THR A 39 -23.70 17.66 21.55
CA THR A 39 -22.34 17.59 22.09
C THR A 39 -21.53 16.70 21.16
N SER A 40 -20.59 17.28 20.42
CA SER A 40 -19.47 16.51 19.89
C SER A 40 -18.80 15.86 21.09
N ALA A 41 -18.94 14.54 21.26
CA ALA A 41 -18.18 13.82 22.24
C ALA A 41 -16.69 14.16 22.01
N PRO A 42 -15.92 14.47 23.07
CA PRO A 42 -14.48 14.64 22.92
C PRO A 42 -13.92 13.38 22.27
N ALA A 43 -13.05 13.54 21.27
CA ALA A 43 -12.45 12.42 20.57
C ALA A 43 -11.76 11.50 21.59
N VAL A 44 -12.01 10.20 21.49
CA VAL A 44 -11.39 9.20 22.37
C VAL A 44 -9.88 9.27 22.15
N PRO A 45 -9.07 9.48 23.21
CA PRO A 45 -7.62 9.49 23.08
C PRO A 45 -7.14 8.17 22.47
N CYS A 46 -6.31 8.25 21.43
CA CYS A 46 -5.77 7.06 20.78
C CYS A 46 -4.92 6.23 21.75
N VAL A 47 -5.26 4.95 21.90
CA VAL A 47 -4.31 3.96 22.41
C VAL A 47 -3.28 3.66 21.33
N GLU A 48 -2.08 3.23 21.73
CA GLU A 48 -0.98 2.98 20.79
C GLU A 48 -1.36 1.94 19.73
N ARG A 49 -2.06 0.87 20.16
CA ARG A 49 -2.46 -0.28 19.34
C ARG A 49 -3.96 -0.52 19.41
N PRO A 50 -4.75 0.21 18.60
CA PRO A 50 -6.21 0.13 18.64
C PRO A 50 -6.79 -1.10 17.92
N LEU A 51 -5.97 -1.87 17.17
CA LEU A 51 -6.46 -3.02 16.40
C LEU A 51 -6.20 -4.32 17.16
N THR A 52 -7.28 -4.97 17.59
CA THR A 52 -7.28 -6.11 18.52
C THR A 52 -7.62 -7.44 17.83
N ALA A 53 -8.07 -7.41 16.57
CA ALA A 53 -8.34 -8.59 15.74
C ALA A 53 -7.74 -8.43 14.33
N LEU A 54 -7.53 -9.53 13.60
CA LEU A 54 -7.24 -9.46 12.16
C LEU A 54 -8.53 -9.11 11.40
N PRO A 55 -8.46 -8.31 10.31
CA PRO A 55 -9.63 -8.00 9.49
C PRO A 55 -10.09 -9.20 8.64
N ILE A 56 -9.26 -10.24 8.52
CA ILE A 56 -9.57 -11.51 7.85
C ILE A 56 -9.28 -12.69 8.77
N PRO A 57 -9.94 -13.85 8.58
CA PRO A 57 -9.60 -15.07 9.31
C PRO A 57 -8.12 -15.41 9.14
N ARG A 58 -7.45 -15.84 10.22
CA ARG A 58 -6.01 -16.15 10.21
C ARG A 58 -5.66 -17.21 9.17
N GLU A 59 -6.50 -18.24 9.02
CA GLU A 59 -6.34 -19.30 8.03
C GLU A 59 -6.48 -18.82 6.58
N SER A 60 -6.98 -17.60 6.38
CA SER A 60 -7.12 -16.94 5.09
C SER A 60 -6.06 -15.87 4.84
N LEU A 61 -5.08 -15.70 5.74
CA LEU A 61 -3.91 -14.87 5.54
C LEU A 61 -2.78 -15.74 4.97
N ALA A 62 -2.44 -15.56 3.69
CA ALA A 62 -1.35 -16.30 3.06
C ALA A 62 0.01 -15.64 3.31
N ALA A 63 0.04 -14.31 3.31
CA ALA A 63 1.26 -13.53 3.44
C ALA A 63 0.96 -12.07 3.78
N THR A 64 1.99 -11.35 4.18
CA THR A 64 1.96 -9.90 4.32
C THR A 64 3.06 -9.27 3.47
N VAL A 65 2.80 -8.09 2.92
CA VAL A 65 3.81 -7.34 2.15
C VAL A 65 4.04 -5.98 2.83
N PRO A 66 5.30 -5.61 3.10
CA PRO A 66 5.63 -4.36 3.77
C PRO A 66 5.36 -3.14 2.88
N LEU A 67 5.44 -1.95 3.48
CA LEU A 67 5.40 -0.67 2.78
C LEU A 67 6.48 -0.58 1.71
N GLY A 68 6.23 0.26 0.71
CA GLY A 68 7.19 0.57 -0.33
C GLY A 68 7.31 -0.50 -1.41
N HIS A 69 6.31 -1.37 -1.52
CA HIS A 69 6.17 -2.25 -2.67
C HIS A 69 6.10 -1.44 -3.97
N ILE A 70 6.65 -2.00 -5.04
CA ILE A 70 6.66 -1.41 -6.37
C ILE A 70 6.13 -2.45 -7.35
N ASN A 71 5.23 -2.03 -8.22
CA ASN A 71 4.65 -2.83 -9.29
C ASN A 71 4.26 -1.92 -10.46
N VAL A 72 5.20 -1.74 -11.38
CA VAL A 72 5.02 -0.90 -12.57
C VAL A 72 3.94 -1.49 -13.50
N PRO A 73 3.15 -0.65 -14.22
CA PRO A 73 3.25 0.81 -14.28
C PRO A 73 2.59 1.55 -13.11
N GLU A 74 1.53 1.01 -12.51
CA GLU A 74 0.64 1.74 -11.60
C GLU A 74 1.33 2.12 -10.26
N HIS A 75 2.23 1.27 -9.77
CA HIS A 75 3.04 1.50 -8.57
C HIS A 75 4.52 1.66 -8.92
N THR A 76 4.86 2.69 -9.71
CA THR A 76 6.25 3.01 -10.05
C THR A 76 7.02 3.62 -8.87
N ILE A 77 6.32 4.22 -7.92
CA ILE A 77 6.90 4.74 -6.67
C ILE A 77 6.51 3.84 -5.49
N PRO A 78 7.28 3.84 -4.38
CA PRO A 78 6.98 3.03 -3.20
C PRO A 78 5.53 3.21 -2.73
N THR A 79 4.78 2.11 -2.58
CA THR A 79 3.39 2.15 -2.07
C THR A 79 3.33 2.58 -0.61
N ASP A 80 2.25 3.28 -0.26
CA ASP A 80 1.98 3.84 1.07
C ASP A 80 1.07 2.97 1.95
N HIS A 81 0.90 1.71 1.57
CA HIS A 81 0.11 0.71 2.26
C HIS A 81 0.82 -0.63 2.32
N VAL A 82 0.42 -1.42 3.30
CA VAL A 82 0.80 -2.82 3.42
C VAL A 82 -0.29 -3.70 2.81
N TYR A 83 0.03 -4.96 2.53
CA TYR A 83 -0.92 -5.90 1.96
C TYR A 83 -1.17 -7.07 2.90
N LEU A 84 -2.43 -7.48 3.02
CA LEU A 84 -2.81 -8.80 3.53
C LEU A 84 -3.21 -9.67 2.34
N VAL A 85 -2.34 -10.62 1.99
CA VAL A 85 -2.48 -11.43 0.77
C VAL A 85 -3.35 -12.64 1.05
N LEU A 86 -4.31 -12.92 0.16
CA LEU A 86 -5.18 -14.10 0.27
C LEU A 86 -4.55 -15.31 -0.43
N PRO A 87 -4.93 -16.54 -0.03
CA PRO A 87 -4.65 -17.74 -0.81
C PRO A 87 -5.16 -17.59 -2.25
N GLY A 88 -4.45 -18.14 -3.23
CA GLY A 88 -4.83 -18.04 -4.65
C GLY A 88 -4.39 -16.76 -5.36
N TYR A 89 -3.62 -15.90 -4.68
CA TYR A 89 -3.06 -14.66 -5.26
C TYR A 89 -2.27 -14.93 -6.55
N SER A 90 -1.33 -15.89 -6.51
CA SER A 90 -0.49 -16.25 -7.66
C SER A 90 -1.29 -16.75 -8.88
N GLU A 91 -2.47 -17.31 -8.62
CA GLU A 91 -3.40 -17.82 -9.63
C GLU A 91 -4.35 -16.72 -10.14
N GLY A 92 -4.34 -15.53 -9.54
CA GLY A 92 -5.31 -14.47 -9.79
C GLY A 92 -6.74 -14.88 -9.41
N ALA A 93 -6.88 -15.82 -8.48
CA ALA A 93 -8.14 -16.48 -8.16
C ALA A 93 -8.20 -16.84 -6.68
N SER A 94 -8.57 -15.88 -5.84
CA SER A 94 -8.76 -16.09 -4.40
C SER A 94 -10.19 -16.50 -4.05
N PRO A 95 -10.38 -17.40 -3.07
CA PRO A 95 -11.72 -17.68 -2.55
C PRO A 95 -12.31 -16.42 -1.91
N THR A 96 -13.63 -16.39 -1.75
CA THR A 96 -14.29 -15.33 -0.98
C THR A 96 -13.93 -15.50 0.49
N VAL A 97 -13.43 -14.43 1.11
CA VAL A 97 -13.02 -14.37 2.50
C VAL A 97 -13.84 -13.30 3.22
N ALA A 98 -14.30 -13.59 4.43
CA ALA A 98 -15.02 -12.62 5.24
C ALA A 98 -14.10 -11.46 5.67
N LEU A 99 -14.61 -10.24 5.63
CA LEU A 99 -13.93 -9.03 6.11
C LEU A 99 -14.67 -8.49 7.33
N SER A 100 -13.99 -8.42 8.46
CA SER A 100 -14.50 -7.90 9.73
C SER A 100 -13.70 -6.70 10.23
N SER A 101 -14.29 -5.93 11.13
CA SER A 101 -13.60 -4.82 11.77
C SER A 101 -12.47 -5.32 12.67
N PRO A 102 -11.22 -4.85 12.51
CA PRO A 102 -10.10 -5.24 13.37
C PRO A 102 -10.09 -4.55 14.75
N GLY A 103 -11.03 -3.62 14.98
CA GLY A 103 -11.18 -2.85 16.21
C GLY A 103 -12.39 -1.92 16.09
N ASP A 104 -12.51 -0.94 16.98
CA ASP A 104 -13.57 0.07 16.89
C ASP A 104 -13.25 1.06 15.77
N LEU A 105 -14.15 1.19 14.78
CA LEU A 105 -13.95 2.01 13.59
C LEU A 105 -15.18 2.86 13.30
N THR A 106 -14.98 4.06 12.75
CA THR A 106 -16.06 4.88 12.20
C THR A 106 -15.82 5.16 10.72
N LEU A 107 -16.60 4.52 9.85
CA LEU A 107 -16.56 4.74 8.41
C LEU A 107 -17.11 6.13 8.07
N TYR A 108 -16.33 6.92 7.36
CA TYR A 108 -16.73 8.28 6.99
C TYR A 108 -16.59 8.61 5.50
N ARG A 109 -15.83 7.80 4.74
CA ARG A 109 -15.71 7.95 3.28
C ARG A 109 -15.67 6.59 2.61
N VAL A 110 -16.38 6.46 1.49
CA VAL A 110 -16.46 5.25 0.68
C VAL A 110 -16.16 5.59 -0.77
N THR A 111 -15.39 4.76 -1.45
CA THR A 111 -15.25 4.79 -2.91
C THR A 111 -15.73 3.47 -3.48
N ARG A 112 -16.29 3.51 -4.69
CA ARG A 112 -16.68 2.30 -5.43
C ARG A 112 -16.32 2.47 -6.89
N THR A 113 -15.57 1.53 -7.43
CA THR A 113 -15.36 1.38 -8.87
C THR A 113 -16.14 0.18 -9.37
N ARG A 114 -16.99 0.38 -10.37
CA ARG A 114 -17.69 -0.69 -11.09
C ARG A 114 -16.97 -0.94 -12.40
N TYR A 115 -16.67 -2.19 -12.68
CA TYR A 115 -15.89 -2.60 -13.85
C TYR A 115 -16.76 -3.25 -14.93
N ASP A 116 -16.40 -3.01 -16.19
CA ASP A 116 -17.07 -3.52 -17.40
C ASP A 116 -18.59 -3.29 -17.38
N VAL A 117 -18.97 -2.05 -17.12
CA VAL A 117 -20.38 -1.69 -16.91
C VAL A 117 -21.14 -1.72 -18.24
N VAL A 118 -22.20 -2.55 -18.31
CA VAL A 118 -23.17 -2.59 -19.40
C VAL A 118 -24.56 -2.34 -18.83
N GLY A 119 -25.09 -1.13 -19.03
CA GLY A 119 -26.33 -0.70 -18.40
C GLY A 119 -26.21 -0.72 -16.87
N ASN A 120 -27.04 -1.53 -16.20
CA ASN A 120 -27.01 -1.69 -14.74
C ASN A 120 -26.22 -2.93 -14.28
N THR A 121 -25.56 -3.63 -15.20
CA THR A 121 -24.73 -4.80 -14.87
C THR A 121 -23.25 -4.42 -14.87
N GLU A 122 -22.49 -5.02 -13.95
CA GLU A 122 -21.03 -4.88 -13.81
C GLU A 122 -20.43 -6.28 -13.69
N SER A 123 -19.17 -6.46 -14.10
CA SER A 123 -18.44 -7.72 -13.88
C SER A 123 -18.11 -7.91 -12.40
N TYR A 124 -17.61 -6.85 -11.77
CA TYR A 124 -17.32 -6.79 -10.34
C TYR A 124 -17.27 -5.33 -9.85
N SER A 125 -17.25 -5.17 -8.54
CA SER A 125 -16.99 -3.90 -7.86
C SER A 125 -15.70 -3.98 -7.06
N ASP A 126 -15.03 -2.84 -6.97
CA ASP A 126 -13.92 -2.59 -6.04
C ASP A 126 -14.32 -1.45 -5.10
N TRP A 127 -14.36 -1.75 -3.81
CA TRP A 127 -14.70 -0.80 -2.76
C TRP A 127 -13.45 -0.34 -2.00
N GLY A 128 -13.35 0.97 -1.82
CA GLY A 128 -12.43 1.60 -0.88
C GLY A 128 -13.19 2.13 0.32
N LEU A 129 -12.72 1.87 1.53
CA LEU A 129 -13.38 2.24 2.78
C LEU A 129 -12.39 3.01 3.65
N VAL A 130 -12.76 4.21 4.11
CA VAL A 130 -11.91 5.04 4.98
C VAL A 130 -12.59 5.25 6.31
N PHE A 131 -11.90 4.82 7.35
CA PHE A 131 -12.36 4.81 8.72
C PHE A 131 -11.52 5.76 9.56
N SER A 132 -12.17 6.45 10.49
CA SER A 132 -11.50 7.03 11.64
C SER A 132 -11.37 5.93 12.70
N VAL A 133 -10.15 5.72 13.19
CA VAL A 133 -9.86 4.79 14.30
C VAL A 133 -9.99 5.53 15.63
N CYS A 134 -9.40 6.72 15.69
CA CYS A 134 -9.44 7.65 16.81
C CYS A 134 -8.93 9.02 16.33
N ASP A 135 -8.73 9.99 17.23
CA ASP A 135 -8.37 11.35 16.85
C ASP A 135 -7.07 11.41 16.03
N GLY A 136 -7.15 11.97 14.81
CA GLY A 136 -6.01 12.11 13.90
C GLY A 136 -5.46 10.80 13.34
N ARG A 137 -6.17 9.66 13.46
CA ARG A 137 -5.75 8.37 12.90
C ARG A 137 -6.81 7.76 12.01
N ASP A 138 -6.42 7.49 10.77
CA ASP A 138 -7.27 6.86 9.77
C ASP A 138 -6.74 5.52 9.31
N LEU A 139 -7.67 4.60 9.07
CA LEU A 139 -7.43 3.31 8.44
C LEU A 139 -8.19 3.29 7.12
N ARG A 140 -7.56 2.81 6.05
CA ARG A 140 -8.24 2.61 4.77
C ARG A 140 -8.04 1.19 4.26
N PHE A 141 -9.15 0.62 3.79
CA PHE A 141 -9.20 -0.66 3.09
C PHE A 141 -9.43 -0.41 1.60
N GLY A 142 -8.66 -1.07 0.74
CA GLY A 142 -8.89 -1.12 -0.72
C GLY A 142 -9.14 -2.54 -1.19
N HIS A 143 -9.54 -2.69 -2.46
CA HIS A 143 -9.82 -4.00 -3.06
C HIS A 143 -10.90 -4.81 -2.31
N VAL A 144 -11.80 -4.14 -1.58
CA VAL A 144 -12.92 -4.80 -0.93
C VAL A 144 -13.95 -5.22 -1.98
N SER A 145 -14.30 -6.50 -2.04
CA SER A 145 -15.11 -7.07 -3.12
C SER A 145 -16.60 -6.86 -2.92
N THR A 146 -17.08 -7.00 -1.67
CA THR A 146 -18.46 -6.66 -1.29
C THR A 146 -18.49 -5.97 0.06
N VAL A 147 -19.57 -5.23 0.32
CA VAL A 147 -19.79 -4.50 1.57
C VAL A 147 -21.13 -4.88 2.20
N SER A 148 -21.23 -4.72 3.51
CA SER A 148 -22.45 -4.97 4.29
C SER A 148 -23.59 -4.02 3.93
N ASN A 149 -24.83 -4.43 4.21
CA ASN A 149 -26.02 -3.64 3.88
C ASN A 149 -26.03 -2.25 4.53
N GLN A 150 -25.45 -2.09 5.72
CA GLN A 150 -25.34 -0.80 6.40
C GLN A 150 -24.45 0.19 5.63
N ILE A 151 -23.37 -0.29 4.98
CA ILE A 151 -22.53 0.54 4.13
C ILE A 151 -23.31 0.94 2.87
N VAL A 152 -24.01 -0.01 2.25
CA VAL A 152 -24.87 0.28 1.09
C VAL A 152 -25.91 1.34 1.45
N GLU A 153 -26.63 1.18 2.56
CA GLU A 153 -27.63 2.14 3.03
C GLU A 153 -27.02 3.52 3.28
N ALA A 154 -25.85 3.61 3.93
CA ALA A 154 -25.15 4.86 4.16
C ALA A 154 -24.83 5.59 2.84
N THR A 155 -24.38 4.86 1.81
CA THR A 155 -24.08 5.48 0.49
C THR A 155 -25.31 6.08 -0.20
N THR A 156 -26.52 5.55 0.04
CA THR A 156 -27.76 6.10 -0.55
C THR A 156 -28.15 7.46 0.01
N SER A 157 -27.69 7.78 1.21
CA SER A 157 -27.95 9.05 1.90
C SER A 157 -26.74 9.98 1.91
N ALA A 158 -25.63 9.56 1.29
CA ALA A 158 -24.37 10.27 1.29
C ALA A 158 -24.31 11.35 0.21
N LYS A 159 -23.29 12.21 0.31
CA LYS A 159 -22.91 13.12 -0.76
C LYS A 159 -22.08 12.36 -1.79
N GLU A 160 -22.64 12.16 -2.96
CA GLU A 160 -22.06 11.34 -4.04
C GLU A 160 -21.39 12.21 -5.11
N ARG A 161 -20.25 11.74 -5.61
CA ARG A 161 -19.60 12.23 -6.82
C ARG A 161 -19.18 11.05 -7.68
N CYS A 162 -19.74 10.93 -8.88
CA CYS A 162 -19.40 9.87 -9.81
C CYS A 162 -18.78 10.41 -11.09
N ASN A 163 -17.89 9.61 -11.67
CA ASN A 163 -17.34 9.81 -13.00
C ASN A 163 -17.34 8.47 -13.75
N SER A 164 -17.62 8.52 -15.05
CA SER A 164 -17.57 7.35 -15.93
C SER A 164 -16.53 7.57 -17.02
N TYR A 165 -15.68 6.57 -17.25
CA TYR A 165 -14.62 6.62 -18.26
C TYR A 165 -14.41 5.24 -18.88
N GLY A 166 -13.75 5.18 -20.04
CA GLY A 166 -13.56 3.94 -20.80
C GLY A 166 -14.34 3.92 -22.12
N TYR A 167 -14.49 2.73 -22.72
CA TYR A 167 -15.14 2.54 -24.02
C TYR A 167 -15.88 1.20 -24.09
N ASP A 168 -17.05 1.21 -24.74
CA ASP A 168 -17.89 0.03 -24.99
C ASP A 168 -18.07 -0.87 -23.75
N ALA A 169 -17.70 -2.15 -23.84
CA ALA A 169 -17.81 -3.14 -22.78
C ALA A 169 -16.74 -3.01 -21.69
N ARG A 170 -15.82 -2.03 -21.79
CA ARG A 170 -14.80 -1.69 -20.79
C ARG A 170 -15.06 -0.29 -20.22
N LEU A 171 -16.31 -0.05 -19.84
CA LEU A 171 -16.72 1.15 -19.13
C LEU A 171 -16.48 0.97 -17.64
N PHE A 172 -15.88 1.98 -17.03
CA PHE A 172 -15.63 2.05 -15.59
C PHE A 172 -16.49 3.18 -15.02
N GLU A 173 -17.09 2.95 -13.86
CA GLU A 173 -17.79 3.98 -13.09
C GLU A 173 -17.16 4.08 -11.71
N TYR A 174 -16.53 5.21 -11.42
CA TYR A 174 -15.96 5.52 -10.12
C TYR A 174 -16.88 6.48 -9.38
N CYS A 175 -17.28 6.12 -8.17
CA CYS A 175 -18.07 6.97 -7.28
C CYS A 175 -17.35 7.15 -5.94
N SER A 176 -17.39 8.36 -5.40
CA SER A 176 -16.95 8.70 -4.06
C SER A 176 -18.14 9.20 -3.24
N PHE A 177 -18.26 8.72 -2.01
CA PHE A 177 -19.34 9.01 -1.08
C PHE A 177 -18.75 9.57 0.21
N GLU A 178 -19.06 10.83 0.51
CA GLU A 178 -18.74 11.45 1.80
C GLU A 178 -19.93 11.22 2.75
N LEU A 179 -19.69 10.49 3.85
CA LEU A 179 -20.72 10.16 4.84
C LEU A 179 -20.86 11.21 5.94
N TYR A 180 -19.99 12.22 5.92
CA TYR A 180 -19.97 13.30 6.89
C TYR A 180 -19.65 14.64 6.22
N ASP A 181 -20.51 15.64 6.44
CA ASP A 181 -20.26 17.02 6.05
C ASP A 181 -20.89 17.95 7.09
N ALA A 182 -20.05 18.58 7.91
CA ALA A 182 -20.50 19.47 8.98
C ALA A 182 -21.24 20.70 8.46
N TRP A 183 -20.89 21.18 7.26
CA TRP A 183 -21.49 22.38 6.66
C TRP A 183 -22.89 22.09 6.13
N GLU A 184 -23.07 20.92 5.53
CA GLU A 184 -24.35 20.45 5.02
C GLU A 184 -25.20 19.73 6.09
N ARG A 185 -24.66 19.59 7.31
CA ARG A 185 -25.27 18.84 8.42
C ARG A 185 -25.62 17.39 8.05
N LEU A 186 -24.78 16.80 7.20
CA LEU A 186 -24.84 15.39 6.84
C LEU A 186 -24.01 14.60 7.86
N ASP A 187 -24.61 13.61 8.49
CA ASP A 187 -23.89 12.62 9.30
C ASP A 187 -24.61 11.28 9.17
N VAL A 188 -24.11 10.45 8.25
CA VAL A 188 -24.57 9.07 7.99
C VAL A 188 -23.41 8.10 8.13
N ARG A 189 -22.42 8.47 8.96
CA ARG A 189 -21.28 7.61 9.29
C ARG A 189 -21.76 6.30 9.91
N VAL A 190 -20.99 5.25 9.67
CA VAL A 190 -21.28 3.91 10.19
C VAL A 190 -20.22 3.55 11.22
N SER A 191 -20.64 3.20 12.42
CA SER A 191 -19.75 2.71 13.48
C SER A 191 -19.70 1.18 13.45
N PHE A 192 -18.51 0.65 13.66
CA PHE A 192 -18.21 -0.77 13.77
C PHE A 192 -17.50 -1.02 15.10
N GLU A 193 -17.90 -2.06 15.81
CA GLU A 193 -17.14 -2.65 16.90
C GLU A 193 -16.21 -3.74 16.35
N GLU A 194 -15.19 -4.15 17.11
CA GLU A 194 -14.33 -5.29 16.76
C GLU A 194 -15.17 -6.52 16.35
N GLY A 195 -14.82 -7.13 15.23
CA GLY A 195 -15.49 -8.34 14.72
C GLY A 195 -16.76 -8.08 13.92
N ASP A 196 -17.28 -6.85 13.91
CA ASP A 196 -18.45 -6.52 13.09
C ASP A 196 -18.19 -6.79 11.60
N THR A 197 -19.21 -7.29 10.91
CA THR A 197 -19.11 -7.61 9.47
C THR A 197 -19.03 -6.34 8.64
N ILE A 198 -17.90 -6.15 7.95
CA ILE A 198 -17.70 -5.08 6.98
C ILE A 198 -18.14 -5.53 5.60
N GLY A 199 -17.75 -6.74 5.18
CA GLY A 199 -17.97 -7.20 3.82
C GLY A 199 -17.21 -8.48 3.48
N THR A 200 -16.71 -8.58 2.25
CA THR A 200 -15.85 -9.68 1.82
C THR A 200 -14.69 -9.19 0.95
N LEU A 201 -13.63 -9.99 0.91
CA LEU A 201 -12.53 -9.90 -0.03
C LEU A 201 -12.55 -11.11 -0.96
N GLY A 202 -11.86 -11.00 -2.09
CA GLY A 202 -11.72 -12.10 -3.03
C GLY A 202 -13.03 -12.53 -3.67
N GLY A 203 -13.00 -13.72 -4.23
CA GLY A 203 -14.09 -14.29 -5.00
C GLY A 203 -13.67 -14.54 -6.44
N LEU A 204 -14.11 -15.66 -6.99
CA LEU A 204 -13.67 -16.14 -8.31
C LEU A 204 -14.18 -15.30 -9.49
N THR A 205 -14.88 -14.20 -9.22
CA THR A 205 -15.44 -13.27 -10.21
C THR A 205 -14.79 -11.89 -10.14
N THR A 206 -13.77 -11.69 -9.30
CA THR A 206 -13.04 -10.42 -9.15
C THR A 206 -11.53 -10.69 -9.20
N PRO A 207 -10.72 -9.75 -9.72
CA PRO A 207 -9.26 -9.84 -9.65
C PRO A 207 -8.70 -9.50 -8.26
N ASN A 208 -9.53 -9.02 -7.33
CA ASN A 208 -9.10 -8.64 -5.99
C ASN A 208 -8.63 -9.90 -5.25
N THR A 209 -7.35 -9.96 -4.90
CA THR A 209 -6.73 -11.16 -4.29
C THR A 209 -5.93 -10.82 -3.02
N GLN A 210 -6.10 -9.59 -2.52
CA GLN A 210 -5.47 -9.04 -1.34
C GLN A 210 -6.32 -7.92 -0.76
N LEU A 211 -6.05 -7.56 0.49
CA LEU A 211 -6.50 -6.30 1.08
C LEU A 211 -5.33 -5.33 1.11
N ASP A 212 -5.53 -4.17 0.49
CA ASP A 212 -4.65 -3.02 0.66
C ASP A 212 -5.04 -2.32 1.97
N LEU A 213 -4.07 -2.20 2.86
CA LEU A 213 -4.24 -1.65 4.20
C LEU A 213 -3.38 -0.40 4.36
N TRP A 214 -4.03 0.76 4.24
CA TRP A 214 -3.41 2.04 4.59
C TRP A 214 -3.67 2.38 6.04
N ALA A 215 -2.67 3.01 6.67
CA ALA A 215 -2.79 3.66 7.96
C ALA A 215 -2.15 5.05 7.89
N TYR A 216 -2.85 6.06 8.38
CA TYR A 216 -2.39 7.45 8.38
C TYR A 216 -2.45 8.02 9.79
N ASP A 217 -1.35 8.61 10.29
CA ASP A 217 -1.32 9.30 11.58
C ASP A 217 -1.02 10.79 11.38
N TYR A 218 -2.08 11.60 11.35
CA TYR A 218 -2.02 13.05 11.19
C TYR A 218 -1.50 13.78 12.44
N ASN A 219 -1.34 13.07 13.57
CA ASN A 219 -0.69 13.63 14.75
C ASN A 219 0.85 13.64 14.61
N LEU A 220 1.39 12.88 13.65
CA LEU A 220 2.79 12.92 13.30
C LEU A 220 3.05 13.99 12.23
N GLY A 221 4.27 14.54 12.24
CA GLY A 221 4.72 15.39 11.15
C GLY A 221 4.74 14.61 9.83
N PRO A 222 4.57 15.28 8.68
CA PRO A 222 4.59 14.61 7.39
C PRO A 222 5.95 13.95 7.15
N MET A 223 5.94 12.87 6.36
CA MET A 223 7.15 12.21 5.89
C MET A 223 8.06 13.18 5.13
N ALA A 224 9.36 12.92 5.20
CA ALA A 224 10.39 13.80 4.66
C ALA A 224 10.64 13.60 3.15
N PHE A 225 9.60 13.64 2.33
CA PHE A 225 9.79 13.70 0.87
C PHE A 225 10.43 15.04 0.48
N ILE A 226 11.30 15.02 -0.52
CA ILE A 226 11.90 16.27 -1.02
C ILE A 226 10.85 17.13 -1.73
N ASN A 227 9.95 16.51 -2.49
CA ASN A 227 8.91 17.20 -3.25
C ASN A 227 7.51 16.86 -2.71
N MET A 228 7.13 17.51 -1.61
CA MET A 228 5.85 17.30 -0.93
C MET A 228 4.64 17.55 -1.83
N ASP A 229 4.71 18.54 -2.74
CA ASP A 229 3.59 18.90 -3.63
C ASP A 229 3.27 17.81 -4.66
N ARG A 230 4.19 16.87 -4.89
CA ARG A 230 3.99 15.70 -5.75
C ARG A 230 3.42 14.48 -5.04
N GLN A 231 3.25 14.55 -3.72
CA GLN A 231 2.73 13.45 -2.90
C GLN A 231 1.28 13.74 -2.50
N PRO A 232 0.35 12.77 -2.62
CA PRO A 232 -0.99 12.91 -2.07
C PRO A 232 -0.95 13.26 -0.57
N SER A 233 -1.86 14.12 -0.11
CA SER A 233 -1.85 14.61 1.28
C SER A 233 -1.88 13.47 2.31
N ASP A 234 -2.74 12.46 2.10
CA ASP A 234 -2.86 11.32 3.02
C ASP A 234 -1.56 10.50 3.03
N ALA A 235 -0.96 10.26 1.86
CA ALA A 235 0.31 9.53 1.72
C ALA A 235 1.47 10.21 2.46
N GLN A 236 1.45 11.53 2.65
CA GLN A 236 2.46 12.24 3.45
C GLN A 236 2.41 11.87 4.94
N HIS A 237 1.29 11.34 5.43
CA HIS A 237 1.08 10.93 6.82
C HIS A 237 1.00 9.40 6.98
N ALA A 238 1.38 8.64 5.96
CA ALA A 238 1.35 7.19 6.00
C ALA A 238 2.31 6.63 7.06
N VAL A 239 1.81 5.63 7.78
CA VAL A 239 2.53 4.86 8.78
C VAL A 239 2.35 3.37 8.52
N CYS A 240 3.15 2.54 9.17
CA CYS A 240 2.96 1.10 9.11
C CYS A 240 1.65 0.69 9.80
N GLY A 241 0.66 0.22 9.04
CA GLY A 241 -0.61 -0.28 9.59
C GLY A 241 -0.43 -1.49 10.52
N PHE A 242 0.63 -2.29 10.33
CA PHE A 242 0.92 -3.41 11.21
C PHE A 242 1.25 -3.00 12.65
N ASP A 243 1.83 -1.80 12.84
CA ASP A 243 2.20 -1.30 14.17
C ASP A 243 0.99 -0.93 15.04
N TRP A 244 -0.21 -0.84 14.47
CA TRP A 244 -1.45 -0.55 15.20
C TRP A 244 -2.13 -1.81 15.76
N PHE A 245 -1.68 -3.01 15.39
CA PHE A 245 -2.18 -4.24 15.98
C PHE A 245 -1.59 -4.49 17.37
N VAL A 246 -2.37 -5.13 18.24
CA VAL A 246 -1.88 -5.69 19.51
C VAL A 246 -0.72 -6.66 19.27
N GLU A 247 0.15 -6.82 20.28
CA GLU A 247 1.48 -7.42 20.08
C GLU A 247 1.45 -8.79 19.40
N ASP A 248 0.58 -9.71 19.81
CA ASP A 248 0.53 -11.05 19.24
C ASP A 248 0.18 -11.04 17.75
N ILE A 249 -0.74 -10.17 17.34
CA ILE A 249 -1.14 -10.02 15.94
C ILE A 249 -0.05 -9.28 15.17
N ARG A 250 0.55 -8.24 15.76
CA ARG A 250 1.70 -7.54 15.19
C ARG A 250 2.84 -8.51 14.89
N LEU A 251 3.22 -9.32 15.87
CA LEU A 251 4.26 -10.33 15.71
C LEU A 251 3.90 -11.36 14.61
N LEU A 252 2.64 -11.79 14.54
CA LEU A 252 2.17 -12.65 13.45
C LEU A 252 2.35 -11.99 12.07
N VAL A 253 1.85 -10.77 11.87
CA VAL A 253 1.92 -10.11 10.55
C VAL A 253 3.36 -9.77 10.14
N TYR A 254 4.26 -9.47 11.09
CA TYR A 254 5.68 -9.29 10.80
C TYR A 254 6.40 -10.61 10.49
N SER A 255 5.96 -11.74 11.08
CA SER A 255 6.55 -13.06 10.79
C SER A 255 6.23 -13.58 9.38
N MET A 256 5.28 -12.95 8.69
CA MET A 256 4.77 -13.36 7.37
C MET A 256 5.21 -12.43 6.24
N LEU A 257 6.15 -11.52 6.50
CA LEU A 257 6.61 -10.53 5.54
C LEU A 257 7.32 -11.18 4.35
N GLN A 258 6.82 -10.88 3.17
CA GLN A 258 7.37 -11.31 1.90
C GLN A 258 6.99 -10.35 0.77
N GLU A 259 7.50 -10.61 -0.42
CA GLU A 259 7.03 -10.01 -1.66
C GLU A 259 5.85 -10.82 -2.22
N LEU A 260 5.06 -10.24 -3.13
CA LEU A 260 3.91 -10.86 -3.77
C LEU A 260 4.26 -12.13 -4.56
N ASP A 261 5.52 -12.28 -4.98
CA ASP A 261 6.06 -13.50 -5.62
C ASP A 261 6.42 -14.62 -4.63
N GLY A 262 6.25 -14.40 -3.31
CA GLY A 262 6.57 -15.36 -2.26
C GLY A 262 7.95 -15.20 -1.64
N ARG A 263 8.76 -14.24 -2.08
CA ARG A 263 10.11 -14.05 -1.52
C ARG A 263 10.04 -13.44 -0.13
N VAL A 264 10.46 -14.21 0.88
CA VAL A 264 10.54 -13.76 2.28
C VAL A 264 11.41 -12.52 2.42
N ALA A 265 10.95 -11.57 3.25
CA ALA A 265 11.67 -10.34 3.54
C ALA A 265 12.81 -10.55 4.54
N ASP A 266 13.92 -9.84 4.34
CA ASP A 266 14.98 -9.71 5.34
C ASP A 266 14.43 -9.02 6.60
N ALA A 267 14.78 -9.53 7.79
CA ALA A 267 14.30 -8.95 9.06
C ALA A 267 14.62 -7.44 9.22
N GLN A 268 15.70 -6.97 8.61
CA GLN A 268 16.13 -5.56 8.65
C GLN A 268 15.22 -4.60 7.88
N ILE A 269 14.32 -5.13 7.05
CA ILE A 269 13.32 -4.34 6.33
C ILE A 269 12.27 -3.79 7.30
N GLY A 270 11.93 -4.55 8.34
CA GLY A 270 10.81 -4.21 9.21
C GLY A 270 9.52 -4.07 8.40
N CYS A 271 8.75 -3.02 8.64
CA CYS A 271 7.56 -2.73 7.85
C CYS A 271 7.81 -2.01 6.52
N GLY A 272 9.07 -1.87 6.08
CA GLY A 272 9.41 -1.19 4.83
C GLY A 272 9.43 0.33 4.92
N LYS A 273 9.62 1.00 3.77
CA LYS A 273 9.81 2.46 3.69
C LYS A 273 9.20 3.06 2.43
N ILE A 274 8.48 4.17 2.61
CA ILE A 274 7.84 4.92 1.53
C ILE A 274 8.75 6.07 1.09
N ALA A 275 9.00 7.03 1.98
CA ALA A 275 9.93 8.13 1.74
C ALA A 275 11.38 7.65 1.89
N GLN A 276 12.13 7.68 0.79
CA GLN A 276 13.52 7.20 0.74
C GLN A 276 14.51 8.23 0.19
N ASP A 277 14.03 9.44 -0.12
CA ASP A 277 14.79 10.52 -0.72
C ASP A 277 16.01 10.92 0.12
N VAL A 278 17.15 11.08 -0.56
CA VAL A 278 18.38 11.60 0.07
C VAL A 278 18.84 12.83 -0.72
N PRO A 279 18.70 14.05 -0.14
CA PRO A 279 19.01 15.29 -0.83
C PRO A 279 20.42 15.33 -1.42
N GLY A 280 20.53 15.76 -2.68
CA GLY A 280 21.81 15.89 -3.38
C GLY A 280 22.41 14.57 -3.88
N THR A 281 21.63 13.48 -3.88
CA THR A 281 22.05 12.16 -4.38
C THR A 281 21.05 11.61 -5.40
N ALA A 282 21.32 10.45 -5.99
CA ALA A 282 20.38 9.79 -6.89
C ALA A 282 19.17 9.15 -6.17
N LYS A 283 19.25 8.91 -4.85
CA LYS A 283 18.24 8.12 -4.13
C LYS A 283 16.94 8.91 -3.92
N GLY A 284 15.82 8.32 -4.32
CA GLY A 284 14.49 8.89 -4.12
C GLY A 284 13.57 8.73 -5.32
N ILE A 285 12.53 9.58 -5.34
CA ILE A 285 11.53 9.62 -6.40
C ILE A 285 11.86 10.78 -7.33
N TRP A 286 11.82 10.51 -8.62
CA TRP A 286 12.11 11.44 -9.70
C TRP A 286 10.94 11.52 -10.67
N TYR A 287 10.82 12.67 -11.32
CA TYR A 287 9.79 12.94 -12.30
C TYR A 287 10.44 13.45 -13.58
N THR A 288 9.98 12.97 -14.73
CA THR A 288 10.51 13.50 -15.99
C THR A 288 10.10 14.96 -16.17
N VAL A 289 10.98 15.72 -16.81
CA VAL A 289 10.69 17.08 -17.30
C VAL A 289 10.01 17.07 -18.66
N GLN A 290 9.94 15.91 -19.31
CA GLN A 290 9.24 15.73 -20.58
C GLN A 290 7.74 15.61 -20.31
N GLU A 291 6.92 16.19 -21.19
CA GLU A 291 5.48 16.02 -21.10
C GLU A 291 5.11 14.58 -21.45
N VAL A 292 4.45 13.89 -20.52
CA VAL A 292 3.95 12.52 -20.71
C VAL A 292 2.45 12.54 -20.49
N GLN A 293 1.72 11.83 -21.35
CA GLN A 293 0.28 11.66 -21.18
C GLN A 293 -0.01 10.47 -20.26
N GLY A 294 -0.98 10.65 -19.37
CA GLY A 294 -1.37 9.67 -18.38
C GLY A 294 -0.85 10.04 -17.00
N GLU A 295 -1.66 9.79 -15.97
CA GLU A 295 -1.22 9.98 -14.59
C GLU A 295 -0.07 9.00 -14.28
N TRP A 296 0.89 9.42 -13.45
CA TRP A 296 2.01 8.59 -12.95
C TRP A 296 3.02 8.13 -14.00
N MET A 297 2.74 8.34 -15.30
CA MET A 297 3.59 7.97 -16.41
C MET A 297 4.91 8.77 -16.44
N ASP A 298 4.99 9.85 -15.68
CA ASP A 298 6.20 10.65 -15.51
C ASP A 298 7.14 10.16 -14.40
N ASN A 299 6.76 9.12 -13.65
CA ASN A 299 7.48 8.65 -12.48
C ASN A 299 8.74 7.82 -12.81
N LEU A 300 9.74 7.97 -11.95
CA LEU A 300 10.96 7.19 -11.85
C LEU A 300 11.29 7.00 -10.36
N ALA A 301 11.63 5.79 -9.92
CA ALA A 301 12.08 5.54 -8.54
C ALA A 301 13.45 4.87 -8.52
N LEU A 302 14.36 5.41 -7.70
CA LEU A 302 15.69 4.87 -7.40
C LEU A 302 15.76 4.63 -5.89
N VAL A 303 15.33 3.45 -5.45
CA VAL A 303 15.00 3.18 -4.04
C VAL A 303 15.52 1.81 -3.59
N ASP A 304 15.53 1.55 -2.28
CA ASP A 304 15.80 0.23 -1.72
C ASP A 304 14.67 -0.76 -2.08
N ASP A 305 15.03 -2.02 -2.26
CA ASP A 305 14.06 -3.11 -2.37
C ASP A 305 13.30 -3.26 -1.06
N ASN A 306 11.97 -3.44 -1.14
CA ASN A 306 11.09 -3.52 0.02
C ASN A 306 11.25 -4.83 0.81
N THR A 307 12.11 -5.75 0.40
CA THR A 307 12.20 -7.09 1.00
C THR A 307 13.65 -7.64 1.07
N ARG A 308 14.63 -7.05 0.38
CA ARG A 308 16.08 -7.36 0.49
C ARG A 308 16.88 -6.14 0.94
N SER A 309 17.53 -6.27 2.09
CA SER A 309 18.31 -5.21 2.74
C SER A 309 19.56 -4.79 1.95
N ASP A 310 20.10 -5.69 1.12
CA ASP A 310 21.28 -5.48 0.29
C ASP A 310 20.97 -5.21 -1.20
N HIS A 311 19.70 -5.02 -1.56
CA HIS A 311 19.29 -4.69 -2.92
C HIS A 311 18.67 -3.29 -3.04
N GLN A 312 18.74 -2.76 -4.24
CA GLN A 312 18.08 -1.54 -4.68
C GLN A 312 17.42 -1.81 -6.03
N LEU A 313 16.43 -0.99 -6.37
CA LEU A 313 15.72 -1.10 -7.62
C LEU A 313 15.60 0.25 -8.33
N ILE A 314 15.54 0.18 -9.66
CA ILE A 314 15.19 1.27 -10.56
C ILE A 314 13.83 0.94 -11.15
N ALA A 315 12.81 1.77 -10.96
CA ALA A 315 11.49 1.58 -11.53
C ALA A 315 11.13 2.74 -12.45
N VAL A 316 10.68 2.44 -13.67
CA VAL A 316 10.31 3.41 -14.69
C VAL A 316 8.86 3.15 -15.11
N ALA A 317 8.05 4.20 -15.11
CA ALA A 317 6.66 4.11 -15.57
C ALA A 317 6.57 3.97 -17.09
N SER A 318 7.13 4.93 -17.86
CA SER A 318 7.05 4.86 -19.33
C SER A 318 8.08 5.67 -20.13
N THR A 319 8.95 6.44 -19.49
CA THR A 319 9.74 7.50 -20.17
C THR A 319 11.00 6.99 -20.85
N LEU A 320 11.63 5.98 -20.24
CA LEU A 320 12.85 5.35 -20.77
C LEU A 320 12.55 4.14 -21.65
N THR A 321 11.47 3.44 -21.30
CA THR A 321 11.01 2.19 -21.89
C THR A 321 9.58 1.94 -21.41
N ASP A 322 8.89 0.91 -21.93
CA ASP A 322 7.63 0.47 -21.33
C ASP A 322 7.87 0.07 -19.88
N ALA A 323 6.86 0.29 -19.02
CA ALA A 323 6.83 -0.05 -17.60
C ALA A 323 7.78 -1.19 -17.22
N SER A 324 8.87 -0.85 -16.53
CA SER A 324 9.91 -1.80 -16.16
C SER A 324 10.55 -1.45 -14.83
N ASP A 325 10.97 -2.48 -14.10
CA ASP A 325 11.84 -2.36 -12.96
C ASP A 325 13.06 -3.27 -13.07
N TRP A 326 14.14 -2.83 -12.43
CA TRP A 326 15.42 -3.53 -12.40
C TRP A 326 15.95 -3.57 -10.99
N ILE A 327 16.12 -4.76 -10.47
CA ILE A 327 16.59 -4.99 -9.11
C ILE A 327 18.03 -5.50 -9.16
N PHE A 328 18.90 -4.95 -8.32
CA PHE A 328 20.32 -5.30 -8.27
C PHE A 328 20.83 -5.27 -6.84
N LYS A 329 21.90 -6.04 -6.59
CA LYS A 329 22.64 -5.98 -5.33
C LYS A 329 23.52 -4.73 -5.33
N LYS A 330 23.39 -3.90 -4.29
CA LYS A 330 24.15 -2.64 -4.20
C LYS A 330 25.59 -2.86 -3.72
N GLU A 331 26.49 -2.04 -4.23
CA GLU A 331 27.89 -1.96 -3.87
C GLU A 331 28.15 -0.74 -2.98
N SER A 332 29.19 -0.83 -2.15
CA SER A 332 29.53 0.22 -1.19
C SER A 332 30.47 1.30 -1.73
N SER A 333 31.11 1.05 -2.88
CA SER A 333 32.08 1.93 -3.53
C SER A 333 32.22 1.60 -5.03
N GLY A 334 32.90 2.47 -5.78
CA GLY A 334 33.10 2.31 -7.22
C GLY A 334 32.01 2.97 -8.07
N ARG A 335 32.00 2.69 -9.37
CA ARG A 335 31.05 3.26 -10.34
C ARG A 335 29.98 2.30 -10.84
N ILE A 336 30.02 1.05 -10.37
CA ILE A 336 29.11 -0.02 -10.82
C ILE A 336 28.23 -0.43 -9.65
N ASN A 337 26.92 -0.43 -9.84
CA ASN A 337 25.91 -0.82 -8.86
C ASN A 337 26.05 -0.09 -7.50
N LEU A 338 26.62 1.12 -7.49
CA LEU A 338 26.81 1.89 -6.26
C LEU A 338 25.46 2.19 -5.61
N ASP A 339 25.38 2.12 -4.28
CA ASP A 339 24.21 2.60 -3.54
C ASP A 339 23.79 4.00 -4.00
N PHE A 340 22.52 4.19 -4.38
CA PHE A 340 22.00 5.47 -4.87
C PHE A 340 22.23 6.63 -3.90
N ALA A 341 22.26 6.36 -2.59
CA ALA A 341 22.53 7.37 -1.57
C ALA A 341 23.98 7.89 -1.59
N LYS A 342 24.86 7.24 -2.37
CA LYS A 342 26.27 7.61 -2.55
C LYS A 342 26.58 8.15 -3.95
N VAL A 343 25.59 8.19 -4.84
CA VAL A 343 25.72 8.84 -6.15
C VAL A 343 25.40 10.32 -5.96
N GLU A 344 26.42 11.09 -5.60
CA GLU A 344 26.31 12.53 -5.29
C GLU A 344 26.20 13.39 -6.55
N ALA A 345 25.55 14.55 -6.43
CA ALA A 345 25.48 15.52 -7.51
C ALA A 345 26.88 15.94 -8.01
N GLY A 346 27.10 15.89 -9.33
CA GLY A 346 28.36 16.25 -9.98
C GLY A 346 29.46 15.19 -9.91
N SER A 347 29.18 13.98 -9.41
CA SER A 347 30.16 12.88 -9.32
C SER A 347 30.35 12.09 -10.63
N GLY A 348 29.57 12.44 -11.66
CA GLY A 348 29.62 11.89 -13.00
C GLY A 348 28.78 10.62 -13.17
N ILE A 349 29.06 9.86 -14.23
CA ILE A 349 28.23 8.71 -14.63
C ILE A 349 28.52 7.47 -13.77
N TYR A 350 27.43 6.80 -13.37
CA TYR A 350 27.39 5.50 -12.72
C TYR A 350 26.62 4.51 -13.60
N CYS A 351 26.98 3.23 -13.50
CA CYS A 351 26.41 2.19 -14.32
C CYS A 351 25.80 1.08 -13.46
N TYR A 352 24.59 0.65 -13.81
CA TYR A 352 23.85 -0.41 -13.13
C TYR A 352 23.58 -1.56 -14.07
N HIS A 353 23.90 -2.79 -13.64
CA HIS A 353 23.71 -4.00 -14.44
C HIS A 353 23.71 -5.25 -13.56
N GLY A 354 23.56 -6.43 -14.19
CA GLY A 354 23.55 -7.70 -13.46
C GLY A 354 22.26 -7.88 -12.66
N PHE A 355 21.16 -7.42 -13.24
CA PHE A 355 19.85 -7.42 -12.62
C PHE A 355 19.38 -8.83 -12.28
N THR A 356 18.66 -8.95 -11.16
CA THR A 356 18.16 -10.22 -10.66
C THR A 356 17.01 -10.75 -11.52
N SER A 357 16.73 -12.05 -11.44
CA SER A 357 15.72 -12.71 -12.28
C SER A 357 14.27 -12.26 -12.03
N ASP A 358 14.02 -11.67 -10.87
CA ASP A 358 12.75 -11.08 -10.44
C ASP A 358 12.53 -9.65 -10.95
N SER A 359 13.51 -9.05 -11.63
CA SER A 359 13.31 -7.78 -12.33
C SER A 359 12.24 -7.92 -13.41
N ARG A 360 11.22 -7.06 -13.39
CA ARG A 360 10.13 -7.09 -14.39
C ARG A 360 10.45 -6.10 -15.49
N THR A 361 10.98 -6.60 -16.60
CA THR A 361 11.36 -5.76 -17.74
C THR A 361 10.61 -6.15 -19.00
N ASN A 362 10.37 -5.19 -19.89
CA ASN A 362 9.84 -5.46 -21.23
C ASN A 362 10.88 -6.09 -22.19
N ARG A 363 12.13 -6.32 -21.73
CA ARG A 363 13.19 -6.92 -22.54
C ARG A 363 13.29 -8.43 -22.33
N PRO A 364 13.75 -9.18 -23.34
CA PRO A 364 13.98 -10.61 -23.18
C PRO A 364 14.98 -10.86 -22.04
N ALA A 365 14.78 -11.90 -21.23
CA ALA A 365 15.69 -12.28 -20.14
C ALA A 365 17.13 -12.55 -20.61
N SER A 366 17.33 -12.86 -21.90
CA SER A 366 18.65 -13.04 -22.51
C SER A 366 19.36 -11.73 -22.89
N ALA A 367 18.64 -10.61 -22.90
CA ALA A 367 19.21 -9.31 -23.22
C ALA A 367 19.99 -8.78 -22.02
N VAL A 368 21.31 -8.70 -22.17
CA VAL A 368 22.16 -7.99 -21.21
C VAL A 368 21.98 -6.50 -21.44
N ASN A 369 21.45 -5.81 -20.44
CA ASN A 369 21.28 -4.36 -20.46
C ASN A 369 21.96 -3.73 -19.25
N ARG A 370 22.20 -2.42 -19.36
CA ARG A 370 22.69 -1.57 -18.28
C ARG A 370 21.93 -0.25 -18.26
N LEU A 371 21.85 0.35 -17.09
CA LEU A 371 21.32 1.68 -16.87
C LEU A 371 22.46 2.61 -16.48
N LEU A 372 22.62 3.70 -17.22
CA LEU A 372 23.56 4.76 -16.87
C LEU A 372 22.82 5.87 -16.15
N ILE A 373 23.39 6.37 -15.07
CA ILE A 373 22.79 7.43 -14.23
C ILE A 373 23.83 8.51 -13.97
N ASP A 374 23.45 9.77 -14.13
CA ASP A 374 24.23 10.93 -13.73
C ASP A 374 23.34 11.94 -13.03
N VAL A 375 23.73 12.34 -11.82
CA VAL A 375 23.08 13.41 -11.06
C VAL A 375 23.88 14.67 -11.32
N SER A 376 23.51 15.40 -12.36
CA SER A 376 24.26 16.59 -12.80
C SER A 376 24.15 17.76 -11.80
N SER A 377 23.06 17.82 -11.05
CA SER A 377 22.80 18.77 -9.95
C SER A 377 21.88 18.13 -8.91
N SER A 378 21.66 18.79 -7.77
CA SER A 378 20.76 18.29 -6.72
C SER A 378 19.31 18.06 -7.15
N GLU A 379 18.92 18.54 -8.34
CA GLU A 379 17.54 18.50 -8.86
C GLU A 379 17.44 17.87 -10.25
N VAL A 380 18.57 17.48 -10.86
CA VAL A 380 18.60 17.02 -12.26
C VAL A 380 19.36 15.71 -12.38
N LEU A 381 18.61 14.66 -12.68
CA LEU A 381 19.11 13.31 -12.99
C LEU A 381 18.92 13.01 -14.48
N THR A 382 19.96 12.47 -15.11
CA THR A 382 19.90 11.89 -16.46
C THR A 382 20.03 10.37 -16.35
N ILE A 383 19.18 9.64 -17.07
CA ILE A 383 19.19 8.18 -17.13
C ILE A 383 19.11 7.68 -18.57
N GLU A 384 19.88 6.63 -18.89
CA GLU A 384 19.85 5.99 -20.20
C GLU A 384 19.91 4.46 -20.08
N LEU A 385 19.05 3.77 -20.83
CA LEU A 385 19.05 2.31 -20.96
C LEU A 385 19.87 1.92 -22.19
N GLN A 386 20.96 1.18 -21.96
CA GLN A 386 21.86 0.71 -23.00
C GLN A 386 21.96 -0.82 -23.01
N SER A 387 22.38 -1.37 -24.15
CA SER A 387 22.74 -2.79 -24.25
C SER A 387 24.16 -3.04 -23.75
N GLY A 388 24.40 -4.23 -23.19
CA GLY A 388 25.70 -4.67 -22.69
C GLY A 388 25.91 -4.49 -21.19
N SER A 389 27.08 -4.90 -20.70
CA SER A 389 27.47 -4.81 -19.29
C SER A 389 28.17 -3.49 -18.97
N CYS A 390 28.20 -3.12 -17.70
CA CYS A 390 29.00 -1.99 -17.21
C CYS A 390 30.50 -2.23 -17.41
N THR A 391 31.22 -1.17 -17.76
CA THR A 391 32.68 -1.19 -17.96
C THR A 391 33.42 -0.31 -16.97
N GLY A 392 32.72 0.60 -16.29
CA GLY A 392 33.28 1.57 -15.34
C GLY A 392 33.81 2.85 -15.99
N ASN A 393 33.85 2.91 -17.33
CA ASN A 393 34.13 4.10 -18.13
C ASN A 393 33.00 4.36 -19.13
N ASP A 394 31.76 4.08 -18.71
CA ASP A 394 30.57 4.16 -19.54
C ASP A 394 30.20 5.63 -19.82
N SER A 395 29.59 5.89 -20.98
CA SER A 395 29.11 7.21 -21.39
C SER A 395 27.69 7.13 -21.95
N PHE A 396 26.94 8.20 -21.79
CA PHE A 396 25.69 8.39 -22.54
C PHE A 396 25.97 8.39 -24.06
N SER A 397 24.97 8.00 -24.85
CA SER A 397 25.05 7.87 -26.31
C SER A 397 25.03 9.20 -27.06
#